data_AF-A0A1F9FHM3-F1
#
_entry.id   AF-A0A1F9FHM3-F1
#
_cell.length_a   1.000
_cell.length_b   1.000
_cell.length_c   1.000
_cell.angle_alpha   90.00
_cell.angle_beta   90.00
_cell.angle_gamma   90.00
#
_symmetry.space_group_name_H-M   'P 1'
#
loop_
_entity.id
_entity.type
_entity.pdbx_description
1 polymer ?
#
loop_
_entity_poly.entity_id
_entity_poly.type
_entity_poly.pdbx_seq_one_letter_code
_entity_poly.pdbx_strand_id
1 'polypeptide(L)'
;MSPSRGLAPLLLLCVLGCQSEAVGVRLLFPSERTFLLAETVSLSVYDGEGSGEASPDAICRALSVQSSVAPAGLQPVATSLNQPACTFLDGGVAFDAVETGRRVFFAEASGADGLPALRGCTVADVYPDPTDDPEAAALGVTGFVEVQLATLPSFPDEQTPACADVAAKCQENLPCAP
;
A
#
# COMPACT_ATOMS: atom_id res chain seq x y z
N MET A 1 38.39 56.77 -10.41
CA MET A 1 38.39 55.34 -10.02
C MET A 1 36.97 54.96 -9.67
N SER A 2 36.22 54.41 -10.62
CA SER A 2 34.85 53.92 -10.42
C SER A 2 34.87 52.39 -10.46
N PRO A 3 34.36 51.67 -9.45
CA PRO A 3 34.14 50.25 -9.58
C PRO A 3 32.77 49.99 -10.22
N SER A 4 32.77 49.47 -11.45
CA SER A 4 31.58 48.87 -12.07
C SER A 4 31.26 47.57 -11.35
N ARG A 5 30.14 47.53 -10.64
CA ARG A 5 29.57 46.31 -10.08
C ARG A 5 28.88 45.55 -11.21
N GLY A 6 29.52 44.48 -11.69
CA GLY A 6 28.92 43.51 -12.59
C GLY A 6 27.78 42.79 -11.87
N LEU A 7 26.58 42.84 -12.44
CA LEU A 7 25.47 41.98 -12.06
C LEU A 7 25.83 40.54 -12.45
N ALA A 8 25.89 39.66 -11.45
CA ALA A 8 25.87 38.22 -11.68
C ALA A 8 24.47 37.81 -12.17
N PRO A 9 24.34 36.98 -13.21
CA PRO A 9 23.06 36.43 -13.64
C PRO A 9 22.61 35.40 -12.60
N LEU A 10 21.46 35.66 -11.96
CA LEU A 10 20.72 34.65 -11.22
C LEU A 10 20.30 33.56 -12.20
N LEU A 11 21.06 32.45 -12.20
CA LEU A 11 20.64 31.16 -12.73
C LEU A 11 19.45 30.68 -11.89
N LEU A 12 18.25 31.04 -12.33
CA LEU A 12 16.98 30.52 -11.83
C LEU A 12 16.87 29.06 -12.31
N LEU A 13 17.42 28.11 -11.55
CA LEU A 13 17.16 26.68 -11.75
C LEU A 13 15.66 26.45 -11.56
N CYS A 14 14.96 26.14 -12.65
CA CYS A 14 13.62 25.58 -12.61
C CYS A 14 13.67 24.24 -11.90
N VAL A 15 13.42 24.25 -10.59
CA VAL A 15 12.95 23.08 -9.84
C VAL A 15 11.48 22.88 -10.25
N LEU A 16 11.25 22.49 -11.52
CA LEU A 16 9.99 21.87 -11.89
C LEU A 16 10.02 20.51 -11.22
N GLY A 17 9.42 20.44 -10.04
CA GLY A 17 9.29 19.20 -9.30
C GLY A 17 8.67 18.14 -10.21
N CYS A 18 9.38 17.04 -10.37
CA CYS A 18 8.73 15.77 -10.69
C CYS A 18 7.73 15.54 -9.57
N GLN A 19 6.48 15.96 -9.76
CA GLN A 19 5.40 15.52 -8.90
C GLN A 19 5.18 14.07 -9.30
N SER A 20 5.80 13.16 -8.56
CA SER A 20 5.43 11.76 -8.61
C SER A 20 3.99 11.68 -8.13
N GLU A 21 3.14 11.06 -8.94
CA GLU A 21 1.71 11.00 -8.69
C GLU A 21 1.40 9.93 -7.64
N ALA A 22 0.52 10.30 -6.70
CA ALA A 22 0.15 9.40 -5.63
C ALA A 22 -0.85 8.35 -6.13
N VAL A 23 -0.61 7.07 -5.84
CA VAL A 23 -1.56 5.99 -6.13
C VAL A 23 -2.24 5.57 -4.84
N GLY A 24 -3.57 5.59 -4.81
CA GLY A 24 -4.35 5.08 -3.69
C GLY A 24 -4.47 3.56 -3.76
N VAL A 25 -4.45 2.89 -2.61
CA VAL A 25 -4.63 1.44 -2.52
C VAL A 25 -5.67 1.10 -1.47
N ARG A 26 -6.72 0.39 -1.89
CA ARG A 26 -7.82 -0.09 -1.04
C ARG A 26 -7.69 -1.57 -0.78
N LEU A 27 -8.06 -1.98 0.43
CA LEU A 27 -8.03 -3.37 0.82
C LEU A 27 -9.45 -3.91 0.95
N LEU A 28 -9.70 -5.02 0.28
CA LEU A 28 -10.96 -5.75 0.40
C LEU A 28 -10.74 -6.93 1.34
N PHE A 29 -11.30 -6.85 2.53
CA PHE A 29 -11.25 -7.95 3.50
C PHE A 29 -12.32 -9.01 3.15
N PRO A 30 -12.04 -10.31 3.34
CA PRO A 30 -13.01 -11.38 3.03
C PRO A 30 -14.34 -11.25 3.80
N SER A 31 -14.27 -10.71 5.01
CA SER A 31 -15.41 -10.53 5.90
C SER A 31 -15.12 -9.47 6.96
N GLU A 32 -16.17 -8.96 7.59
CA GLU A 32 -16.05 -8.10 8.76
C GLU A 32 -15.24 -8.77 9.88
N ARG A 33 -15.52 -10.05 10.16
CA ARG A 33 -14.80 -10.83 11.18
C ARG A 33 -13.29 -10.84 10.94
N THR A 34 -12.86 -11.08 9.70
CA THR A 34 -11.43 -11.07 9.35
C THR A 34 -10.80 -9.70 9.51
N PHE A 35 -11.53 -8.61 9.22
CA PHE A 35 -11.07 -7.26 9.51
C PHE A 35 -10.94 -7.04 11.02
N LEU A 36 -11.91 -7.46 11.82
CA LEU A 36 -11.89 -7.30 13.28
C LEU A 36 -10.70 -7.99 13.94
N LEU A 37 -10.20 -9.07 13.35
CA LEU A 37 -9.05 -9.79 13.86
C LEU A 37 -7.69 -9.27 13.36
N ALA A 38 -7.64 -8.54 12.24
CA ALA A 38 -6.42 -7.96 11.70
C ALA A 38 -6.01 -6.69 12.47
N GLU A 39 -4.89 -6.71 13.20
CA GLU A 39 -4.42 -5.54 13.95
C GLU A 39 -3.66 -4.57 13.04
N THR A 40 -2.71 -5.10 12.30
CA THR A 40 -1.84 -4.31 11.43
C THR A 40 -1.89 -4.84 10.00
N VAL A 41 -1.59 -3.95 9.06
CA VAL A 41 -1.43 -4.29 7.66
C VAL A 41 -0.16 -3.64 7.14
N SER A 42 0.60 -4.40 6.37
CA SER A 42 1.65 -3.85 5.52
C SER A 42 1.26 -3.97 4.06
N LEU A 43 1.59 -2.94 3.30
CA LEU A 43 1.43 -2.93 1.85
C LEU A 43 2.75 -2.59 1.19
N SER A 44 3.13 -3.40 0.22
CA SER A 44 4.37 -3.29 -0.53
C SER A 44 4.07 -3.30 -2.03
N VAL A 45 4.75 -2.43 -2.76
CA VAL A 45 4.67 -2.32 -4.21
C VAL A 45 5.96 -2.85 -4.80
N TYR A 46 5.88 -3.74 -5.79
CA TYR A 46 7.02 -4.29 -6.51
C TYR A 46 6.93 -3.92 -7.99
N ASP A 47 8.10 -3.87 -8.63
CA ASP A 47 8.18 -3.74 -10.08
C ASP A 47 7.62 -5.01 -10.76
N GLY A 48 6.67 -4.82 -11.68
CA GLY A 48 6.01 -5.87 -12.45
C GLY A 48 6.40 -5.89 -13.93
N GLU A 49 7.39 -5.10 -14.36
CA GLU A 49 7.84 -5.08 -15.76
C GLU A 49 8.72 -6.29 -16.14
N GLY A 50 9.06 -7.15 -15.17
CA GLY A 50 9.92 -8.31 -15.35
C GLY A 50 9.29 -9.48 -16.13
N SER A 51 10.12 -10.47 -16.45
CA SER A 51 9.71 -11.71 -17.13
C SER A 51 10.24 -12.96 -16.40
N GLY A 52 9.70 -14.14 -16.72
CA GLY A 52 10.07 -15.39 -16.06
C GLY A 52 9.78 -15.34 -14.56
N GLU A 53 10.80 -15.54 -13.72
CA GLU A 53 10.69 -15.47 -12.25
C GLU A 53 10.43 -14.05 -11.73
N ALA A 54 10.72 -13.03 -12.53
CA ALA A 54 10.39 -11.63 -12.23
C ALA A 54 9.07 -11.18 -12.87
N SER A 55 8.28 -12.09 -13.47
CA SER A 55 6.95 -11.74 -13.98
C SER A 55 5.99 -11.42 -12.83
N PRO A 56 5.00 -10.53 -13.04
CA PRO A 56 4.01 -10.17 -12.02
C PRO A 56 3.35 -11.37 -11.34
N ASP A 57 2.94 -12.36 -12.13
CA ASP A 57 2.30 -13.58 -11.62
C ASP A 57 3.26 -14.43 -10.79
N ALA A 58 4.53 -14.50 -11.19
CA ALA A 58 5.55 -15.20 -10.43
C ALA A 58 5.84 -14.50 -9.10
N ILE A 59 5.90 -13.16 -9.10
CA ILE A 59 6.04 -12.34 -7.89
C ILE A 59 4.86 -12.58 -6.95
N CYS A 60 3.62 -12.43 -7.43
CA CYS A 60 2.43 -12.66 -6.62
C CYS A 60 2.38 -14.07 -6.03
N ARG A 61 2.67 -15.09 -6.83
CA ARG A 61 2.73 -16.48 -6.37
C ARG A 61 3.80 -16.65 -5.30
N ALA A 62 4.99 -16.09 -5.49
CA ALA A 62 6.09 -16.26 -4.56
C ALA A 62 5.83 -15.54 -3.23
N LEU A 63 5.29 -14.31 -3.26
CA LEU A 63 4.88 -13.55 -2.08
C LEU A 63 3.70 -14.19 -1.34
N SER A 64 2.79 -14.85 -2.05
CA SER A 64 1.67 -15.56 -1.42
C SER A 64 2.13 -16.79 -0.63
N VAL A 65 3.18 -17.47 -1.10
CA VAL A 65 3.71 -18.71 -0.49
C VAL A 65 4.73 -18.42 0.61
N GLN A 66 5.62 -17.46 0.43
CA GLN A 66 6.71 -17.20 1.39
C GLN A 66 6.24 -16.30 2.54
N SER A 67 6.64 -16.63 3.77
CA SER A 67 6.32 -15.82 4.94
C SER A 67 7.19 -14.58 4.99
N SER A 68 6.60 -13.41 4.75
CA SER A 68 7.11 -12.07 5.15
C SER A 68 8.48 -11.67 4.58
N VAL A 69 9.07 -12.46 3.69
CA VAL A 69 10.34 -12.17 3.00
C VAL A 69 10.07 -12.27 1.51
N ALA A 70 10.31 -11.17 0.78
CA ALA A 70 10.27 -11.20 -0.67
C ALA A 70 11.33 -12.20 -1.18
N PRO A 71 11.07 -12.93 -2.28
CA PRO A 71 12.04 -13.87 -2.82
C PRO A 71 13.38 -13.19 -3.09
N ALA A 72 14.48 -13.93 -2.99
CA ALA A 72 15.82 -13.36 -3.13
C ALA A 72 15.95 -12.49 -4.39
N GLY A 73 16.35 -11.23 -4.20
CA GLY A 73 16.51 -10.26 -5.30
C GLY A 73 15.27 -9.42 -5.61
N LEU A 74 14.09 -9.73 -5.06
CA LEU A 74 12.92 -8.87 -5.13
C LEU A 74 12.94 -7.89 -3.95
N GLN A 75 13.03 -6.60 -4.26
CA GLN A 75 12.88 -5.51 -3.29
C GLN A 75 11.63 -4.72 -3.65
N PRO A 76 10.82 -4.32 -2.66
CA PRO A 76 9.71 -3.42 -2.92
C PRO A 76 10.25 -2.06 -3.38
N VAL A 77 9.61 -1.48 -4.38
CA VAL A 77 9.87 -0.09 -4.82
C VAL A 77 9.24 0.91 -3.85
N ALA A 78 8.19 0.51 -3.14
CA ALA A 78 7.56 1.30 -2.08
C ALA A 78 6.93 0.40 -1.01
N THR A 79 6.88 0.87 0.24
CA THR A 79 6.22 0.17 1.35
C THR A 79 5.55 1.16 2.29
N SER A 80 4.38 0.78 2.80
CA SER A 80 3.65 1.54 3.83
C SER A 80 4.14 1.24 5.26
N LEU A 81 5.02 0.23 5.41
CA LEU A 81 5.35 -0.40 6.69
C LEU A 81 4.10 -1.00 7.37
N ASN A 82 4.22 -1.44 8.63
CA ASN A 82 3.07 -1.89 9.40
C ASN A 82 2.26 -0.68 9.86
N GLN A 83 1.01 -0.60 9.41
CA GLN A 83 0.05 0.41 9.84
C GLN A 83 -1.16 -0.25 10.51
N PRO A 84 -1.88 0.43 11.41
CA PRO A 84 -3.13 -0.09 11.97
C PRO A 84 -4.14 -0.40 10.85
N ALA A 85 -4.84 -1.54 10.94
CA ALA A 85 -5.82 -1.95 9.92
C ALA A 85 -6.92 -0.90 9.70
N CYS A 86 -7.28 -0.13 10.74
CA CYS A 86 -8.24 0.97 10.65
C CYS A 86 -7.82 2.08 9.67
N THR A 87 -6.53 2.25 9.39
CA THR A 87 -6.02 3.23 8.41
C THR A 87 -6.55 2.96 7.01
N PHE A 88 -6.91 1.71 6.72
CA PHE A 88 -7.36 1.29 5.38
C PHE A 88 -8.88 1.40 5.18
N LEU A 89 -9.64 1.91 6.16
CA LEU A 89 -11.09 2.14 6.02
C LEU A 89 -11.45 3.43 5.27
N ASP A 90 -10.66 4.49 5.44
CA ASP A 90 -10.97 5.85 4.94
C ASP A 90 -10.48 6.09 3.50
N GLY A 91 -10.75 5.14 2.61
CA GLY A 91 -10.42 5.27 1.18
C GLY A 91 -9.05 4.69 0.78
N GLY A 92 -8.27 4.19 1.73
CA GLY A 92 -7.04 3.44 1.47
C GLY A 92 -5.75 4.19 1.83
N VAL A 93 -4.60 3.64 1.43
CA VAL A 93 -3.27 4.24 1.64
C VAL A 93 -2.73 4.76 0.33
N ALA A 94 -2.21 5.99 0.33
CA ALA A 94 -1.58 6.61 -0.83
C ALA A 94 -0.07 6.36 -0.85
N PHE A 95 0.47 6.12 -2.05
CA PHE A 95 1.90 6.02 -2.29
C PHE A 95 2.34 7.13 -3.24
N ASP A 96 3.09 8.12 -2.73
CA ASP A 96 3.46 9.32 -3.47
C ASP A 96 4.47 9.08 -4.61
N ALA A 97 5.13 7.93 -4.66
CA ALA A 97 6.28 7.69 -5.54
C ALA A 97 6.21 6.36 -6.30
N VAL A 98 5.01 5.97 -6.77
CA VAL A 98 4.89 4.79 -7.62
C VAL A 98 5.09 5.21 -9.08
N GLU A 99 6.21 4.79 -9.66
CA GLU A 99 6.48 5.04 -11.08
C GLU A 99 5.42 4.39 -11.98
N THR A 100 5.07 5.06 -13.07
CA THR A 100 4.21 4.53 -14.15
C THR A 100 4.68 3.17 -14.64
N GLY A 101 3.72 2.30 -14.97
CA GLY A 101 3.97 0.96 -15.49
C GLY A 101 3.25 -0.11 -14.70
N ARG A 102 3.51 -1.37 -15.04
CA ARG A 102 2.96 -2.54 -14.37
C ARG A 102 3.59 -2.71 -13.00
N ARG A 103 2.74 -2.82 -11.99
CA ARG A 103 3.13 -2.97 -10.58
C ARG A 103 2.42 -4.15 -9.95
N VAL A 104 3.09 -4.72 -8.96
CA VAL A 104 2.52 -5.75 -8.10
C VAL A 104 2.30 -5.14 -6.72
N PHE A 105 1.04 -5.07 -6.31
CA PHE A 105 0.63 -4.62 -4.98
C PHE A 105 0.39 -5.85 -4.12
N PHE A 106 1.14 -5.97 -3.03
CA PHE A 106 1.02 -7.06 -2.08
C PHE A 106 0.69 -6.50 -0.71
N ALA A 107 -0.33 -7.08 -0.08
CA ALA A 107 -0.76 -6.72 1.26
C ALA A 107 -0.70 -7.94 2.17
N GLU A 108 -0.17 -7.76 3.38
CA GLU A 108 -0.16 -8.75 4.46
C GLU A 108 -0.80 -8.11 5.70
N ALA A 109 -1.89 -8.71 6.17
CA ALA A 109 -2.54 -8.30 7.41
C ALA A 109 -2.17 -9.31 8.51
N SER A 110 -1.79 -8.80 9.67
CA SER A 110 -1.38 -9.60 10.83
C SER A 110 -2.36 -9.45 11.98
N GLY A 111 -2.55 -10.53 12.75
CA GLY A 111 -3.36 -10.52 13.97
C GLY A 111 -2.65 -9.87 15.15
N ALA A 112 -3.31 -9.87 16.32
CA ALA A 112 -2.77 -9.32 17.58
C ALA A 112 -1.53 -10.05 18.11
N ASP A 113 -1.31 -11.28 17.67
CA ASP A 113 -0.11 -12.07 17.93
C ASP A 113 1.07 -11.71 17.02
N GLY A 114 0.87 -10.75 16.11
CA GLY A 114 1.85 -10.34 15.11
C GLY A 114 2.03 -11.35 13.97
N LEU A 115 1.25 -12.44 13.93
CA LEU A 115 1.36 -13.45 12.90
C LEU A 115 0.52 -13.05 11.67
N PRO A 116 1.02 -13.32 10.44
CA PRO A 116 0.24 -13.13 9.23
C PRO A 116 -1.07 -13.92 9.25
N ALA A 117 -2.16 -13.21 9.05
CA ALA A 117 -3.53 -13.72 9.06
C ALA A 117 -4.14 -13.75 7.66
N LEU A 118 -3.90 -12.68 6.90
CA LEU A 118 -4.46 -12.48 5.56
C LEU A 118 -3.37 -12.04 4.60
N ARG A 119 -3.49 -12.43 3.34
CA ARG A 119 -2.66 -11.91 2.24
C ARG A 119 -3.49 -11.62 1.01
N GLY A 120 -3.07 -10.61 0.26
CA GLY A 120 -3.61 -10.31 -1.05
C GLY A 120 -2.49 -9.89 -1.99
N CYS A 121 -2.63 -10.23 -3.27
CA CYS A 121 -1.75 -9.75 -4.31
C CYS A 121 -2.57 -9.34 -5.52
N THR A 122 -2.25 -8.19 -6.10
CA THR A 122 -2.91 -7.68 -7.29
C THR A 122 -1.89 -7.06 -8.22
N VAL A 123 -2.04 -7.34 -9.51
CA VAL A 123 -1.25 -6.73 -10.57
C VAL A 123 -2.09 -5.61 -11.17
N ALA A 124 -1.54 -4.42 -11.24
CA ALA A 124 -2.22 -3.27 -11.84
C ALA A 124 -1.21 -2.42 -12.62
N ASP A 125 -1.71 -1.78 -13.68
CA ASP A 125 -0.95 -0.80 -14.44
C ASP A 125 -1.19 0.59 -13.84
N VAL A 126 -0.12 1.27 -13.44
CA VAL A 126 -0.15 2.63 -12.89
C VAL A 126 0.03 3.62 -14.04
N TYR A 127 -0.91 4.55 -14.16
CA TYR A 127 -0.91 5.57 -15.21
C TYR A 127 -0.66 6.97 -14.63
N PRO A 128 -0.06 7.88 -15.43
CA PRO A 128 0.29 9.22 -15.00
C PRO A 128 -0.83 10.25 -15.23
N ASP A 129 -2.05 9.81 -15.51
CA ASP A 129 -3.18 10.70 -15.73
C ASP A 129 -4.15 10.56 -14.56
N PRO A 130 -4.60 11.66 -13.95
CA PRO A 130 -5.61 11.62 -12.90
C PRO A 130 -6.90 11.04 -13.47
N THR A 131 -7.47 10.05 -12.78
CA THR A 131 -8.77 9.49 -13.11
C THR A 131 -9.87 10.55 -12.93
N ASP A 132 -10.95 10.45 -13.72
CA ASP A 132 -12.18 11.24 -13.52
C ASP A 132 -12.95 10.84 -12.23
N ASP A 133 -12.29 10.16 -11.29
CA ASP A 133 -12.87 9.70 -10.03
C ASP A 133 -12.84 10.84 -8.99
N PRO A 134 -14.01 11.36 -8.58
CA PRO A 134 -14.09 12.45 -7.61
C PRO A 134 -13.54 12.09 -6.23
N GLU A 135 -13.54 10.81 -5.85
CA GLU A 135 -12.99 10.34 -4.58
C GLU A 135 -11.46 10.30 -4.63
N ALA A 136 -10.89 9.86 -5.75
CA ALA A 136 -9.45 9.90 -5.99
C ALA A 136 -8.93 11.34 -6.00
N ALA A 137 -9.65 12.24 -6.68
CA ALA A 137 -9.33 13.67 -6.72
C ALA A 137 -9.39 14.33 -5.33
N ALA A 138 -10.37 13.97 -4.49
CA ALA A 138 -10.48 14.48 -3.12
C ALA A 138 -9.30 14.05 -2.23
N LEU A 139 -8.70 12.90 -2.51
CA LEU A 139 -7.54 12.35 -1.80
C LEU A 139 -6.21 12.68 -2.48
N GLY A 140 -6.22 13.40 -3.60
CA GLY A 140 -5.01 13.78 -4.34
C GLY A 140 -4.27 12.60 -4.97
N VAL A 141 -4.96 11.49 -5.22
CA VAL A 141 -4.41 10.31 -5.88
C VAL A 141 -4.90 10.22 -7.32
N THR A 142 -4.12 9.57 -8.19
CA THR A 142 -4.51 9.37 -9.60
C THR A 142 -5.58 8.32 -9.77
N GLY A 143 -5.76 7.43 -8.80
CA GLY A 143 -6.81 6.41 -8.78
C GLY A 143 -6.60 5.42 -7.64
N PHE A 144 -7.50 4.42 -7.56
CA PHE A 144 -7.40 3.34 -6.58
C PHE A 144 -7.06 2.01 -7.22
N VAL A 145 -6.12 1.30 -6.61
CA VAL A 145 -5.91 -0.13 -6.83
C VAL A 145 -6.56 -0.89 -5.68
N GLU A 146 -7.40 -1.87 -6.00
CA GLU A 146 -8.02 -2.74 -5.00
C GLU A 146 -7.19 -4.01 -4.84
N VAL A 147 -6.85 -4.35 -3.60
CA VAL A 147 -6.18 -5.62 -3.26
C VAL A 147 -7.14 -6.49 -2.45
N GLN A 148 -7.57 -7.59 -3.05
CA GLN A 148 -8.39 -8.58 -2.37
C GLN A 148 -7.54 -9.43 -1.43
N LEU A 149 -7.80 -9.33 -0.13
CA LEU A 149 -7.20 -10.19 0.87
C LEU A 149 -7.91 -11.55 0.90
N ALA A 150 -7.14 -12.58 1.22
CA ALA A 150 -7.58 -13.95 1.45
C ALA A 150 -7.00 -14.46 2.78
N THR A 151 -7.78 -15.28 3.48
CA THR A 151 -7.38 -15.86 4.76
C THR A 151 -6.33 -16.95 4.58
N LEU A 152 -5.29 -16.91 5.41
CA LEU A 152 -4.26 -17.93 5.39
C LEU A 152 -4.71 -19.18 6.15
N PRO A 153 -4.30 -20.40 5.74
CA PRO A 153 -4.63 -21.63 6.47
C PRO A 153 -4.09 -21.68 7.90
N SER A 154 -3.07 -20.88 8.21
CA SER A 154 -2.51 -20.72 9.56
C SER A 154 -3.40 -19.87 10.47
N PHE A 155 -4.41 -19.19 9.92
CA PHE A 155 -5.29 -18.34 10.68
C PHE A 155 -6.34 -19.19 11.41
N PRO A 156 -6.41 -19.15 12.75
CA PRO A 156 -7.32 -20.02 13.50
C PRO A 156 -8.79 -19.62 13.28
N ASP A 157 -9.61 -20.58 12.86
CA ASP A 157 -11.05 -20.39 12.66
C ASP A 157 -11.79 -19.95 13.94
N GLU A 158 -11.26 -20.36 15.10
CA GLU A 158 -11.89 -20.19 16.42
C GLU A 158 -11.59 -18.84 17.09
N GLN A 159 -10.78 -17.95 16.49
CA GLN A 159 -10.52 -16.64 17.10
C GLN A 159 -11.78 -15.79 17.13
N THR A 160 -12.22 -15.41 18.33
CA THR A 160 -13.36 -14.51 18.52
C THR A 160 -12.84 -13.08 18.56
N PRO A 161 -13.28 -12.19 17.66
CA PRO A 161 -12.89 -10.79 17.75
C PRO A 161 -13.39 -10.20 19.06
N ALA A 162 -12.52 -9.45 19.74
CA ALA A 162 -12.87 -8.80 21.00
C ALA A 162 -13.80 -7.59 20.82
N CYS A 163 -13.81 -6.98 19.63
CA CYS A 163 -14.76 -5.92 19.28
C CYS A 163 -16.07 -6.47 18.74
N ALA A 164 -17.17 -5.77 19.05
CA ALA A 164 -18.50 -6.11 18.56
C ALA A 164 -18.69 -5.83 17.05
N ASP A 165 -18.06 -4.75 16.55
CA ASP A 165 -18.14 -4.30 15.17
C ASP A 165 -16.92 -3.43 14.78
N VAL A 166 -16.85 -3.04 13.51
CA VAL A 166 -15.75 -2.24 12.93
C VAL A 166 -15.67 -0.85 13.54
N ALA A 167 -16.80 -0.23 13.84
CA ALA A 167 -16.83 1.12 14.40
C ALA A 167 -16.24 1.14 15.82
N ALA A 168 -16.59 0.14 16.64
CA ALA A 168 -16.02 -0.05 17.96
C ALA A 168 -14.51 -0.31 17.90
N LYS A 169 -14.03 -1.07 16.91
CA LYS A 169 -12.60 -1.32 16.70
C LYS A 169 -11.81 -0.07 16.34
N CYS A 170 -12.36 0.80 15.50
CA CYS A 170 -11.65 1.95 14.96
C CYS A 170 -11.94 3.25 15.70
N GLN A 171 -12.63 3.19 16.84
CA GLN A 171 -12.79 4.31 17.75
C GLN A 171 -11.51 4.54 18.57
N GLU A 172 -10.93 5.74 18.47
CA GLU A 172 -9.86 6.27 19.34
C GLU A 172 -8.57 5.40 19.48
N ASN A 173 -8.18 4.63 18.46
CA ASN A 173 -6.96 3.80 18.48
C ASN A 173 -6.88 2.83 19.69
N LEU A 174 -8.00 2.50 20.32
CA LEU A 174 -8.02 1.52 21.39
C LEU A 174 -8.02 0.13 20.74
N PRO A 175 -7.00 -0.72 20.99
CA PRO A 175 -7.05 -2.09 20.51
C PRO A 175 -8.29 -2.75 21.09
N CYS A 176 -8.91 -3.66 20.33
CA CYS A 176 -9.93 -4.56 20.84
C CYS A 176 -9.31 -5.36 21.99
N ALA A 177 -9.44 -4.85 23.22
CA ALA A 177 -8.81 -5.43 24.38
C ALA A 177 -9.43 -6.82 24.63
N PRO A 178 -8.61 -7.87 24.84
CA PRO A 178 -9.11 -9.20 25.19
C PRO A 178 -9.80 -9.22 26.56
#